data_AF-S7PV65-F1
#
_entry.id   AF-S7PV65-F1
#
_cell.length_a   1.000
_cell.length_b   1.000
_cell.length_c   1.000
_cell.angle_alpha   90.00
_cell.angle_beta   90.00
_cell.angle_gamma   90.00
#
_symmetry.space_group_name_H-M   'P 1'
#
loop_
_entity.id
_entity.type
_entity.pdbx_description
1 polymer ?
#
loop_
_entity_poly.entity_id
_entity_poly.type
_entity_poly.pdbx_seq_one_letter_code
_entity_poly.pdbx_strand_id
1 'polypeptide(L)'
;SNKTPSAEERDAISAVVSHAKAVFATAQAEVSRLEEQLTMARIRRDCASRFLKDHLALLSPIRKLPDELLSEVFFRCLPDDEYVLPRVKSSPFLVCAVCHKWRDIALATPRLW
;
A
#
# COMPACT_ATOMS: atom_id res chain seq x y z
N SER A 1 38.18 31.53 31.62
CA SER A 1 37.70 32.78 32.24
C SER A 1 36.24 32.94 31.88
N ASN A 2 35.33 32.71 32.83
CA ASN A 2 33.88 32.71 32.61
C ASN A 2 33.36 34.08 33.08
N LYS A 3 33.46 35.11 32.23
CA LYS A 3 32.99 36.46 32.59
C LYS A 3 31.47 36.52 32.44
N THR A 4 30.80 36.98 33.48
CA THR A 4 29.34 37.21 33.47
C THR A 4 29.02 38.38 32.54
N PRO A 5 28.10 38.21 31.57
CA PRO A 5 27.77 39.26 30.61
C PRO A 5 27.16 40.50 31.28
N SER A 6 27.49 41.67 30.75
CA SER A 6 26.97 42.95 31.20
C SER A 6 25.45 43.03 31.04
N ALA A 7 24.79 44.01 31.65
CA ALA A 7 23.34 44.18 31.51
C ALA A 7 22.94 44.44 30.04
N GLU A 8 23.68 45.28 29.34
CA GLU A 8 23.47 45.59 27.93
C GLU A 8 23.68 44.36 27.03
N GLU A 9 24.70 43.55 27.30
CA GLU A 9 24.95 42.29 26.58
C GLU A 9 23.81 41.28 26.81
N ARG A 10 23.29 41.19 28.05
CA ARG A 10 22.14 40.34 28.37
C ARG A 10 20.87 40.78 27.66
N ASP A 11 20.61 42.08 27.58
CA ASP A 11 19.42 42.62 26.91
C ASP A 11 19.50 42.41 25.39
N ALA A 12 20.68 42.65 24.80
CA ALA A 12 20.92 42.39 23.38
C ALA A 12 20.75 40.89 23.03
N ILE A 13 21.30 39.99 23.85
CA ILE A 13 21.13 38.54 23.68
C ILE A 13 19.65 38.15 23.83
N SER A 14 18.95 38.70 24.82
CA SER A 14 17.53 38.44 25.05
C SER A 14 16.65 38.85 23.86
N ALA A 15 16.94 39.99 23.24
CA ALA A 15 16.24 40.47 22.05
C ALA A 15 16.45 39.54 20.84
N VAL A 16 17.69 39.12 20.59
CA VAL A 16 18.03 38.17 19.51
C VAL A 16 17.34 36.82 19.73
N VAL A 17 17.37 36.30 20.96
CA VAL A 17 16.71 35.04 21.31
C VAL A 17 15.19 35.15 21.15
N SER A 18 14.60 36.28 21.53
CA SER A 18 13.15 36.51 21.38
C SER A 18 12.72 36.55 19.92
N HIS A 19 13.51 37.22 19.06
CA HIS A 19 13.28 37.22 17.63
C HIS A 19 13.40 35.82 17.02
N ALA A 20 14.46 35.08 17.38
CA ALA A 20 14.65 33.70 16.92
C ALA A 20 13.50 32.77 17.32
N LYS A 21 12.98 32.92 18.55
CA LYS A 21 11.79 32.17 19.01
C LYS A 21 10.54 32.49 18.18
N ALA A 22 10.32 33.74 17.81
CA ALA A 22 9.17 34.13 16.98
C ALA A 22 9.26 33.55 15.57
N VAL A 23 10.45 33.58 14.95
CA VAL A 23 10.69 32.96 13.64
C VAL A 23 10.48 31.45 13.72
N PHE A 24 11.03 30.79 14.74
CA PHE A 24 10.83 29.37 14.96
C PHE A 24 9.35 28.99 15.12
N ALA A 25 8.60 29.74 15.96
CA ALA A 25 7.18 29.50 16.16
C ALA A 25 6.38 29.63 14.84
N THR A 26 6.74 30.61 14.01
CA THR A 26 6.12 30.82 12.70
C THR A 26 6.41 29.64 11.76
N ALA A 27 7.69 29.25 11.64
CA ALA A 27 8.09 28.11 10.81
C ALA A 27 7.44 26.80 11.29
N GLN A 28 7.34 26.59 12.61
CA GLN A 28 6.71 25.41 13.18
C GLN A 28 5.21 25.33 12.84
N ALA A 29 4.50 26.48 12.87
CA ALA A 29 3.10 26.54 12.46
C ALA A 29 2.93 26.22 10.95
N GLU A 30 3.85 26.69 10.10
CA GLU A 30 3.85 26.34 8.68
C GLU A 30 4.11 24.86 8.44
N VAL A 31 5.07 24.26 9.14
CA VAL A 31 5.36 22.82 9.08
C VAL A 31 4.11 22.03 9.45
N SER A 32 3.48 22.32 10.59
CA SER A 32 2.28 21.61 11.02
C SER A 32 1.13 21.74 10.01
N ARG A 33 0.93 22.93 9.44
CA ARG A 33 -0.08 23.15 8.39
C ARG A 33 0.20 22.30 7.14
N LEU A 34 1.45 22.24 6.69
CA LEU A 34 1.81 21.47 5.49
C LEU A 34 1.73 19.97 5.72
N GLU A 35 2.07 19.48 6.91
CA GLU A 35 1.91 18.08 7.29
C GLU A 35 0.44 17.64 7.29
N GLU A 36 -0.46 18.50 7.79
CA GLU A 36 -1.90 18.23 7.73
C GLU A 36 -2.40 18.17 6.27
N GLN A 37 -1.97 19.11 5.42
CA GLN A 37 -2.31 19.09 4.00
C GLN A 37 -1.79 17.83 3.30
N LEU A 38 -0.55 17.42 3.59
CA LEU A 38 0.05 16.21 3.04
C LEU A 38 -0.71 14.96 3.50
N THR A 39 -1.12 14.90 4.76
CA THR A 39 -1.91 13.82 5.32
C THR A 39 -3.24 13.68 4.59
N MET A 40 -3.96 14.79 4.41
CA MET A 40 -5.23 14.79 3.69
C MET A 40 -5.09 14.40 2.21
N ALA A 41 -4.04 14.87 1.53
CA ALA A 41 -3.76 14.50 0.14
C ALA A 41 -3.47 12.99 0.01
N ARG A 42 -2.70 12.41 0.94
CA ARG A 42 -2.42 10.97 0.97
C ARG A 42 -3.69 10.14 1.17
N ILE A 43 -4.55 10.53 2.10
CA ILE A 43 -5.84 9.85 2.32
C ILE A 43 -6.67 9.85 1.04
N ARG A 44 -6.82 11.01 0.38
CA ARG A 44 -7.59 11.11 -0.88
C ARG A 44 -7.01 10.23 -1.98
N ARG A 45 -5.68 10.24 -2.16
CA ARG A 45 -4.98 9.38 -3.12
C ARG A 45 -5.26 7.91 -2.84
N ASP A 46 -5.16 7.49 -1.58
CA ASP A 46 -5.33 6.08 -1.22
C ASP A 46 -6.78 5.62 -1.38
N CYS A 47 -7.76 6.47 -1.08
CA CYS A 47 -9.16 6.20 -1.36
C CYS A 47 -9.42 6.06 -2.87
N ALA A 48 -8.92 6.99 -3.68
CA ALA A 48 -9.07 6.94 -5.14
C ALA A 48 -8.37 5.71 -5.74
N SER A 49 -7.19 5.36 -5.24
CA SER A 49 -6.44 4.18 -5.68
C SER A 49 -7.21 2.89 -5.39
N ARG A 50 -7.80 2.75 -4.18
CA ARG A 50 -8.65 1.60 -3.84
C ARG A 50 -9.86 1.52 -4.75
N PHE A 51 -10.58 2.63 -4.92
CA PHE A 51 -11.74 2.71 -5.82
C PHE A 51 -11.38 2.24 -7.23
N LEU A 52 -10.31 2.78 -7.82
CA LEU A 52 -9.86 2.40 -9.15
C LEU A 52 -9.48 0.92 -9.22
N LYS A 53 -8.71 0.41 -8.24
CA LYS A 53 -8.30 -0.99 -8.20
C LYS A 53 -9.51 -1.93 -8.20
N ASP A 54 -10.50 -1.65 -7.36
CA ASP A 54 -11.69 -2.50 -7.23
C ASP A 54 -12.51 -2.50 -8.52
N HIS A 55 -12.69 -1.35 -9.16
CA HIS A 55 -13.45 -1.23 -10.41
C HIS A 55 -12.70 -1.82 -11.61
N LEU A 56 -11.39 -1.60 -11.72
CA LEU A 56 -10.57 -2.21 -12.76
C LEU A 56 -10.52 -3.74 -12.62
N ALA A 57 -10.56 -4.26 -11.39
CA ALA A 57 -10.68 -5.68 -11.16
C ALA A 57 -11.98 -6.27 -11.72
N LEU A 58 -13.09 -5.50 -11.73
CA LEU A 58 -14.36 -5.90 -12.38
C LEU A 58 -14.22 -5.98 -13.91
N LEU A 59 -13.43 -5.09 -14.50
CA LEU A 59 -13.19 -5.03 -15.94
C LEU A 59 -12.13 -6.03 -16.43
N SER A 60 -11.45 -6.72 -15.51
CA SER A 60 -10.39 -7.67 -15.84
C SER A 60 -10.89 -8.72 -16.85
N PRO A 61 -10.14 -8.98 -17.94
CA PRO A 61 -10.51 -9.97 -18.96
C PRO A 61 -10.84 -11.34 -18.37
N ILE A 62 -10.22 -11.69 -17.25
CA ILE A 62 -10.43 -12.98 -16.61
C ILE A 62 -11.82 -13.19 -16.01
N ARG A 63 -12.52 -12.09 -15.71
CA ARG A 63 -13.93 -12.15 -15.30
C ARG A 63 -14.87 -12.38 -16.48
N LYS A 64 -14.45 -12.03 -17.70
CA LYS A 64 -15.21 -12.24 -18.94
C LYS A 64 -14.99 -13.63 -19.54
N LEU A 65 -13.92 -14.31 -19.13
CA LEU A 65 -13.64 -15.67 -19.60
C LEU A 65 -14.68 -16.64 -18.99
N PRO A 66 -15.33 -17.48 -19.82
CA PRO A 66 -16.14 -18.59 -19.36
C PRO A 66 -15.37 -19.50 -18.41
N ASP A 67 -16.09 -20.07 -17.44
CA ASP A 67 -15.47 -20.88 -16.39
C ASP A 67 -14.85 -22.16 -16.96
N GLU A 68 -15.37 -22.68 -18.08
CA GLU A 68 -14.84 -23.84 -18.80
C GLU A 68 -13.45 -23.57 -19.39
N LEU A 69 -13.26 -22.38 -19.99
CA LEU A 69 -11.97 -21.99 -20.55
C LEU A 69 -10.95 -21.72 -19.45
N LEU A 70 -11.38 -21.15 -18.33
CA LEU A 70 -10.51 -20.95 -17.17
C LEU A 70 -10.07 -22.31 -16.57
N SER A 71 -10.99 -23.28 -16.51
CA SER A 71 -10.73 -24.65 -16.05
C SER A 71 -9.75 -25.39 -16.95
N GLU A 72 -9.87 -25.24 -18.28
CA GLU A 72 -8.91 -25.80 -19.24
C GLU A 72 -7.52 -25.17 -19.05
N VAL A 73 -7.43 -23.85 -18.84
CA VAL A 73 -6.14 -23.21 -18.51
C VAL A 73 -5.54 -23.80 -17.24
N PHE A 74 -6.34 -23.98 -16.19
CA PHE A 74 -5.85 -24.59 -14.93
C PHE A 74 -5.33 -26.01 -15.15
N PHE A 75 -6.03 -26.80 -15.96
CA PHE A 75 -5.64 -28.17 -16.31
C PHE A 75 -4.29 -28.19 -17.04
N ARG A 76 -4.09 -27.26 -17.99
CA ARG A 76 -2.82 -27.10 -18.72
C ARG A 76 -1.67 -26.59 -17.85
N CYS A 77 -1.95 -26.06 -16.66
CA CYS A 77 -0.94 -25.65 -15.68
C CYS A 77 -0.61 -26.75 -14.66
N LEU A 78 -1.20 -27.94 -14.77
CA LEU A 78 -0.80 -29.08 -13.96
C LEU A 78 0.61 -29.55 -14.36
N PRO A 79 1.41 -30.08 -13.43
CA PRO A 79 2.69 -30.71 -13.77
C PRO A 79 2.46 -31.91 -14.70
N ASP A 80 3.37 -32.14 -15.65
CA ASP A 80 3.32 -33.28 -16.59
C ASP A 80 3.72 -34.62 -15.92
N ASP A 81 4.05 -34.62 -14.62
CA ASP A 81 4.50 -35.80 -13.89
C ASP A 81 3.33 -36.77 -13.62
N GLU A 82 3.52 -38.07 -13.90
CA GLU A 82 2.51 -39.14 -13.67
C GLU A 82 2.00 -39.21 -12.22
N TYR A 83 2.80 -38.72 -11.25
CA TYR A 83 2.47 -38.70 -9.82
C TYR A 83 2.76 -37.32 -9.22
N VAL A 84 1.76 -36.45 -9.26
CA VAL A 84 1.83 -35.14 -8.60
C VAL A 84 1.71 -35.33 -7.09
N LEU A 85 2.84 -35.24 -6.38
CA LEU A 85 2.79 -35.12 -4.92
C LEU A 85 2.05 -33.82 -4.56
N PRO A 86 1.06 -33.85 -3.65
CA PRO A 86 0.32 -32.65 -3.27
C PRO A 86 1.26 -31.67 -2.56
N ARG A 87 1.77 -30.68 -3.29
CA ARG A 87 2.58 -29.59 -2.76
C ARG A 87 1.73 -28.34 -2.70
N VAL A 88 1.80 -27.62 -1.59
CA VAL A 88 1.08 -26.33 -1.41
C VAL A 88 1.48 -25.30 -2.49
N LYS A 89 2.65 -25.48 -3.11
CA LYS A 89 3.17 -24.64 -4.20
C LYS A 89 3.02 -25.25 -5.60
N SER A 90 2.20 -26.28 -5.79
CA SER A 90 1.86 -26.83 -7.12
C SER A 90 0.39 -26.58 -7.46
N SER A 91 0.07 -26.56 -8.75
CA SER A 91 -1.32 -26.66 -9.21
C SER A 91 -1.91 -28.00 -8.69
N PRO A 92 -3.19 -28.05 -8.28
CA PRO A 92 -4.22 -26.98 -8.34
C PRO A 92 -4.22 -25.99 -7.17
N PHE A 93 -3.38 -26.15 -6.14
CA PHE A 93 -3.39 -25.27 -4.96
C PHE A 93 -2.98 -23.82 -5.29
N LEU A 94 -2.04 -23.64 -6.22
CA LEU A 94 -1.64 -22.31 -6.69
C LEU A 94 -2.80 -21.52 -7.31
N VAL A 95 -3.60 -22.15 -8.17
CA VAL A 95 -4.73 -21.47 -8.83
C VAL A 95 -5.82 -21.10 -7.80
N CYS A 96 -6.01 -21.92 -6.77
CA CYS A 96 -6.91 -21.65 -5.64
C CYS A 96 -6.46 -20.47 -4.74
N ALA A 97 -5.20 -20.06 -4.83
CA ALA A 97 -4.65 -18.96 -4.04
C ALA A 97 -4.76 -17.58 -4.73
N VAL A 98 -5.10 -17.54 -6.02
CA VAL A 98 -5.13 -16.29 -6.80
C VAL A 98 -6.30 -15.38 -6.43
N CYS A 99 -7.54 -15.90 -6.48
CA CYS A 99 -8.74 -15.17 -6.08
C CYS A 99 -9.90 -16.11 -5.78
N HIS A 100 -11.00 -15.58 -5.23
CA HIS A 100 -12.19 -16.37 -4.88
C HIS A 100 -12.79 -17.09 -6.10
N LYS A 101 -12.98 -16.38 -7.23
CA LYS A 101 -13.53 -16.96 -8.47
C LYS A 101 -12.70 -18.16 -8.96
N TRP A 102 -11.37 -18.04 -8.97
CA TRP A 102 -10.48 -19.13 -9.41
C TRP A 102 -10.56 -20.33 -8.49
N ARG A 103 -10.65 -20.11 -7.17
CA ARG A 103 -10.84 -21.17 -6.19
C ARG A 103 -12.16 -21.90 -6.40
N ASP A 104 -13.25 -21.16 -6.58
CA ASP A 104 -14.58 -21.75 -6.78
C ASP A 104 -14.60 -22.62 -8.04
N ILE A 105 -14.01 -22.13 -9.14
CA ILE A 105 -13.89 -22.88 -10.40
C ILE A 105 -13.00 -24.12 -10.25
N ALA A 106 -11.85 -23.99 -9.57
CA ALA A 106 -10.94 -25.11 -9.38
C ALA A 106 -11.55 -26.22 -8.50
N LEU A 107 -12.29 -25.85 -7.46
CA LEU A 107 -13.03 -26.81 -6.62
C LEU A 107 -14.21 -27.44 -7.37
N ALA A 108 -14.87 -26.69 -8.25
CA ALA A 108 -15.95 -27.18 -9.10
C ALA A 108 -15.47 -28.02 -10.30
N THR A 109 -14.16 -28.17 -10.51
CA THR A 109 -13.57 -28.93 -11.62
C THR A 109 -12.84 -30.18 -11.08
N PRO A 110 -13.51 -31.34 -10.95
CA PRO A 110 -12.92 -32.55 -10.37
C PRO A 110 -11.64 -33.03 -11.04
N ARG A 111 -11.49 -32.80 -12.36
CA ARG A 111 -10.33 -33.22 -13.16
C ARG A 111 -9.00 -32.54 -12.75
N LEU A 112 -9.05 -31.49 -11.92
CA LEU A 112 -7.85 -30.80 -11.44
C LEU A 112 -7.20 -31.47 -10.22
N TRP A 113 -7.88 -32.43 -9.59
CA TRP A 113 -7.49 -33.12 -8.35
C TRP A 113 -7.19 -34.59 -8.64
#